data_AF-A0A521F633-F1
#
_entry.id   AF-A0A521F633-F1
#
_cell.length_a   1.000
_cell.length_b   1.000
_cell.length_c   1.000
_cell.angle_alpha   90.00
_cell.angle_beta   90.00
_cell.angle_gamma   90.00
#
_symmetry.space_group_name_H-M   'P 1'
#
loop_
_entity.id
_entity.type
_entity.pdbx_description
1 polymer ?
#
loop_
_entity_poly.entity_id
_entity_poly.type
_entity_poly.pdbx_seq_one_letter_code
_entity_poly.pdbx_strand_id
1 'polypeptide(L)'
;MNLNQLQSLLRQKNVFSIREVAYAILEADGTLTVLKKWNDSPPTRSDLKLTPQPVHLPVTLIIDGKIQRDNLSEIGWTEDRLRKELKTWGVQQAIEVFFAEWMERDGLYVIPMKP
;
A
#
# COMPACT_ATOMS: atom_id res chain seq x y z
N MET A 1 -22.90 -16.45 -18.42
CA MET A 1 -23.03 -15.87 -17.07
C MET A 1 -24.50 -15.85 -16.69
N ASN A 2 -24.87 -16.39 -15.53
CA ASN A 2 -26.23 -16.29 -14.98
C ASN A 2 -26.33 -15.23 -13.88
N LEU A 3 -27.54 -14.93 -13.42
CA LEU A 3 -27.79 -13.89 -12.41
C LEU A 3 -27.07 -14.17 -11.08
N ASN A 4 -27.06 -15.43 -10.64
CA ASN A 4 -26.40 -15.83 -9.40
C ASN A 4 -24.89 -15.61 -9.46
N GLN A 5 -24.28 -15.92 -10.61
CA GLN A 5 -22.86 -15.66 -10.88
C GLN A 5 -22.57 -14.16 -10.87
N LEU A 6 -23.37 -13.34 -11.57
CA LEU A 6 -23.23 -11.89 -11.57
C LEU A 6 -23.31 -11.32 -10.15
N GLN A 7 -24.32 -11.72 -9.37
CA GLN A 7 -24.46 -11.28 -7.98
C GLN A 7 -23.29 -11.71 -7.09
N SER A 8 -22.73 -12.90 -7.33
CA SER A 8 -21.52 -13.35 -6.64
C SER A 8 -20.32 -12.47 -6.97
N LEU A 9 -20.09 -12.17 -8.25
CA LEU A 9 -19.03 -11.28 -8.70
C LEU A 9 -19.19 -9.85 -8.16
N LEU A 10 -20.42 -9.32 -8.11
CA LEU A 10 -20.70 -8.02 -7.50
C LEU A 10 -20.33 -8.00 -6.01
N ARG A 11 -20.66 -9.04 -5.26
CA ARG A 11 -20.29 -9.14 -3.83
C ARG A 11 -18.78 -9.22 -3.61
N GLN A 12 -18.04 -9.86 -4.51
CA GLN A 12 -16.57 -9.84 -4.48
C GLN A 12 -15.98 -8.42 -4.67
N LYS A 13 -16.76 -7.51 -5.27
CA LYS A 13 -16.44 -6.07 -5.39
C LYS A 13 -17.12 -5.21 -4.32
N ASN A 14 -17.58 -5.81 -3.21
CA ASN A 14 -18.29 -5.14 -2.12
C ASN A 14 -19.61 -4.45 -2.55
N VAL A 15 -20.28 -4.97 -3.59
CA VAL A 15 -21.61 -4.50 -4.04
C VAL A 15 -22.65 -5.58 -3.78
N PHE A 16 -23.58 -5.32 -2.85
CA PHE A 16 -24.57 -6.31 -2.41
C PHE A 16 -25.91 -6.19 -3.14
N SER A 17 -26.19 -5.05 -3.77
CA SER A 17 -27.36 -4.86 -4.61
C SER A 17 -27.00 -4.40 -6.02
N ILE A 18 -27.61 -5.03 -7.03
CA ILE A 18 -27.55 -4.57 -8.43
C ILE A 18 -28.06 -3.12 -8.56
N ARG A 19 -28.91 -2.66 -7.63
CA ARG A 19 -29.45 -1.29 -7.62
C ARG A 19 -28.38 -0.22 -7.37
N GLU A 20 -27.27 -0.58 -6.73
CA GLU A 20 -26.14 0.33 -6.47
C GLU A 20 -25.26 0.53 -7.72
N VAL A 21 -25.44 -0.29 -8.75
CA VAL A 21 -24.59 -0.34 -9.95
C VAL A 21 -25.10 0.66 -10.99
N ALA A 22 -24.20 1.52 -11.47
CA ALA A 22 -24.42 2.32 -12.67
C ALA A 22 -23.96 1.55 -13.93
N TYR A 23 -22.77 0.95 -13.85
CA TYR A 23 -22.20 0.12 -14.92
C TYR A 23 -21.48 -1.11 -14.33
N ALA A 24 -21.57 -2.23 -15.04
CA ALA A 24 -20.78 -3.41 -14.78
C ALA A 24 -20.24 -3.96 -16.10
N ILE A 25 -18.94 -4.17 -16.18
CA ILE A 25 -18.22 -4.63 -17.38
C ILE A 25 -17.52 -5.94 -17.04
N LEU A 26 -17.76 -6.97 -17.85
CA LEU A 26 -17.05 -8.24 -17.74
C LEU A 26 -15.82 -8.17 -18.65
N GLU A 27 -14.64 -8.20 -18.05
CA GLU A 27 -13.35 -8.13 -18.73
C GLU A 27 -13.00 -9.48 -19.39
N ALA A 28 -12.02 -9.46 -20.30
CA ALA A 28 -11.58 -10.65 -21.05
C ALA A 28 -11.01 -11.77 -20.15
N ASP A 29 -10.45 -11.41 -19.00
CA ASP A 29 -9.95 -12.34 -17.99
C ASP A 29 -11.05 -12.93 -17.08
N GLY A 30 -12.31 -12.55 -17.32
CA GLY A 30 -13.47 -12.98 -16.53
C GLY A 30 -13.69 -12.17 -15.26
N THR A 31 -12.90 -11.12 -15.00
CA THR A 31 -13.14 -10.22 -13.86
C THR A 31 -14.26 -9.24 -14.16
N LEU A 32 -14.98 -8.82 -13.11
CA LEU A 32 -16.07 -7.85 -13.23
C LEU A 32 -15.61 -6.49 -12.71
N THR A 33 -15.54 -5.48 -13.58
CA THR A 33 -15.35 -4.08 -13.20
C THR A 33 -16.70 -3.44 -12.92
N VAL A 34 -16.83 -2.72 -11.80
CA VAL A 34 -18.10 -2.13 -11.34
C VAL A 34 -17.94 -0.65 -11.07
N LEU A 35 -18.79 0.17 -11.67
CA LEU A 35 -18.96 1.57 -11.33
C LEU A 35 -20.29 1.74 -10.58
N LYS A 36 -20.21 2.18 -9.32
CA LYS A 36 -21.39 2.45 -8.49
C LYS A 36 -22.07 3.75 -8.92
N LYS A 37 -23.35 3.90 -8.61
CA LYS A 37 -24.07 5.16 -8.73
C LYS A 37 -23.49 6.20 -7.78
N TRP A 38 -23.67 7.48 -8.12
CA TRP A 38 -23.17 8.62 -7.35
C TRP A 38 -23.49 8.55 -5.85
N ASN A 39 -24.75 8.28 -5.48
CA ASN A 39 -25.17 8.21 -4.08
C ASN A 39 -24.65 6.96 -3.34
N ASP A 40 -24.22 5.93 -4.08
CA ASP A 40 -23.73 4.66 -3.53
C ASP A 40 -22.19 4.55 -3.57
N SER A 41 -21.51 5.49 -4.23
CA SER A 41 -20.05 5.57 -4.27
C SER A 41 -19.49 6.26 -3.02
N PRO A 42 -18.33 5.82 -2.50
CA PRO A 42 -17.67 6.53 -1.40
C PRO A 42 -17.24 7.95 -1.85
N PRO A 43 -17.30 8.95 -0.96
CA PRO A 43 -16.86 10.29 -1.30
C PRO A 43 -15.36 10.29 -1.59
N THR A 44 -14.95 11.01 -2.61
CA THR A 44 -13.53 11.27 -2.88
C THR A 44 -12.98 12.32 -1.91
N ARG A 45 -11.65 12.39 -1.78
CA ARG A 45 -11.00 13.45 -1.00
C ARG A 45 -11.36 14.85 -1.52
N SER A 46 -11.62 14.98 -2.82
CA SER A 46 -12.04 16.22 -3.47
C SER A 46 -13.48 16.62 -3.09
N ASP A 47 -14.41 15.67 -3.00
CA ASP A 47 -15.79 15.95 -2.55
C ASP A 47 -15.81 16.51 -1.13
N LEU A 48 -14.88 16.05 -0.29
CA LEU A 48 -14.66 16.52 1.06
C LEU A 48 -13.83 17.81 1.16
N LYS A 49 -13.37 18.37 0.03
CA LYS A 49 -12.54 19.58 -0.04
C LYS A 49 -11.26 19.50 0.82
N LEU A 50 -10.66 18.31 0.91
CA LEU A 50 -9.42 18.12 1.64
C LEU A 50 -8.23 18.69 0.85
N THR A 51 -7.28 19.29 1.55
CA THR A 51 -6.04 19.78 0.94
C THR A 51 -5.24 18.62 0.36
N PRO A 52 -4.80 18.68 -0.91
CA PRO A 52 -3.91 17.68 -1.48
C PRO A 52 -2.64 17.51 -0.65
N GLN A 53 -2.25 16.27 -0.42
CA GLN A 53 -1.00 15.93 0.25
C GLN A 53 -0.09 15.19 -0.74
N PRO A 54 1.23 15.44 -0.72
CA PRO A 54 2.16 14.67 -1.54
C PRO A 54 2.05 13.18 -1.21
N VAL A 55 2.13 12.35 -2.25
CA VAL A 55 2.15 10.90 -2.13
C VAL A 55 3.61 10.48 -2.18
N HIS A 56 4.05 9.78 -1.14
CA HIS A 56 5.40 9.25 -1.04
C HIS A 56 5.33 7.73 -1.12
N LEU A 57 6.21 7.12 -1.93
CA LEU A 57 6.39 5.67 -1.90
C LEU A 57 7.35 5.32 -0.77
N PRO A 58 7.06 4.29 0.04
CA PRO A 58 8.05 3.77 0.95
C PRO A 58 9.21 3.17 0.15
N VAL A 59 10.42 3.35 0.69
CA VAL A 59 11.65 2.82 0.10
C VAL A 59 12.22 1.78 1.05
N THR A 60 12.30 0.54 0.58
CA THR A 60 12.84 -0.57 1.39
C THR A 60 14.34 -0.42 1.58
N LEU A 61 14.81 -0.39 2.82
CA LEU A 61 16.23 -0.22 3.15
C LEU A 61 16.91 -1.53 3.56
N ILE A 62 16.17 -2.46 4.19
CA ILE A 62 16.71 -3.76 4.62
C ILE A 62 15.68 -4.87 4.35
N ILE A 63 16.16 -5.99 3.81
CA ILE A 63 15.41 -7.25 3.67
C ILE A 63 16.32 -8.39 4.14
N ASP A 64 15.84 -9.23 5.05
CA ASP A 64 16.55 -10.41 5.57
C ASP A 64 18.01 -10.12 5.95
N GLY A 65 18.21 -9.04 6.70
CA GLY A 65 19.51 -8.62 7.17
C GLY A 65 20.41 -7.90 6.16
N LYS A 66 19.97 -7.79 4.90
CA LYS A 66 20.75 -7.19 3.80
C LYS A 66 20.30 -5.78 3.49
N ILE A 67 21.25 -4.85 3.54
CA ILE A 67 21.03 -3.45 3.18
C ILE A 67 20.86 -3.32 1.66
N GLN A 68 19.81 -2.63 1.25
CA GLN A 68 19.51 -2.28 -0.13
C GLN A 68 20.22 -0.96 -0.47
N ARG A 69 21.46 -1.05 -0.97
CA ARG A 69 22.34 0.12 -1.20
C ARG A 69 21.79 1.08 -2.26
N ASP A 70 21.22 0.54 -3.32
CA ASP A 70 20.64 1.34 -4.40
C ASP A 70 19.49 2.19 -3.84
N ASN A 71 18.61 1.57 -3.06
CA ASN A 71 17.48 2.24 -2.40
C ASN A 71 17.94 3.33 -1.40
N LEU A 72 19.05 3.12 -0.68
CA LEU A 72 19.64 4.18 0.13
C LEU A 72 20.08 5.37 -0.72
N SER A 73 20.71 5.11 -1.87
CA SER A 73 21.18 6.17 -2.76
C SER A 73 20.02 6.96 -3.38
N GLU A 74 18.89 6.31 -3.69
CA GLU A 74 17.68 6.95 -4.21
C GLU A 74 17.09 7.97 -3.24
N ILE A 75 17.18 7.71 -1.93
CA ILE A 75 16.70 8.64 -0.90
C ILE A 75 17.80 9.57 -0.35
N GLY A 76 19.01 9.52 -0.93
CA GLY A 76 20.15 10.33 -0.50
C GLY A 76 20.71 9.93 0.87
N TRP A 77 20.56 8.67 1.28
CA TRP A 77 21.08 8.14 2.52
C TRP A 77 22.40 7.40 2.31
N THR A 78 23.22 7.39 3.35
CA THR A 78 24.42 6.55 3.45
C THR A 78 24.16 5.37 4.40
N GLU A 79 24.96 4.31 4.31
CA GLU A 79 24.91 3.22 5.30
C GLU A 79 25.14 3.73 6.73
N ASP A 80 26.00 4.73 6.93
CA ASP A 80 26.25 5.31 8.24
C ASP A 80 25.01 6.02 8.81
N ARG A 81 24.26 6.71 7.95
CA ARG A 81 22.97 7.31 8.35
C ARG A 81 21.98 6.22 8.74
N LEU A 82 21.83 5.18 7.92
CA LEU A 82 20.96 4.05 8.23
C LEU A 82 21.33 3.39 9.57
N ARG A 83 22.62 3.16 9.82
CA ARG A 83 23.10 2.59 11.10
C ARG A 83 22.79 3.49 12.29
N LYS A 84 22.82 4.82 12.14
CA LYS A 84 22.42 5.75 13.20
C LYS A 84 20.93 5.65 13.50
N GLU A 85 20.09 5.57 12.48
CA GLU A 85 18.64 5.38 12.63
C GLU A 85 18.32 4.02 13.27
N LEU A 86 18.95 2.93 12.84
CA LEU A 86 18.74 1.60 13.45
C LEU A 86 19.08 1.57 14.94
N LYS A 87 20.08 2.33 15.38
CA LYS A 87 20.43 2.42 16.81
C LYS A 87 19.31 3.04 17.66
N THR A 88 18.50 3.95 17.12
CA THR A 88 17.34 4.48 17.85
C THR A 88 16.26 3.43 18.06
N TRP A 89 16.28 2.37 17.25
CA TRP A 89 15.44 1.17 17.36
C TRP A 89 16.08 0.04 18.18
N GLY A 90 17.23 0.29 18.82
CA GLY A 90 17.94 -0.72 19.61
C GLY A 90 18.66 -1.79 18.78
N VAL A 91 18.74 -1.62 17.46
CA VAL A 91 19.40 -2.55 16.53
C VAL A 91 20.86 -2.14 16.33
N GLN A 92 21.80 -3.08 16.48
CA GLN A 92 23.23 -2.78 16.28
C GLN A 92 23.70 -3.07 14.86
N GLN A 93 23.16 -4.12 14.25
CA GLN A 93 23.57 -4.62 12.94
C GLN A 93 22.36 -4.88 12.07
N ALA A 94 22.51 -4.62 10.76
CA ALA A 94 21.46 -4.89 9.79
C ALA A 94 20.98 -6.34 9.83
N ILE A 95 21.86 -7.31 10.13
CA ILE A 95 21.53 -8.74 10.21
C ILE A 95 20.44 -9.06 11.25
N GLU A 96 20.20 -8.18 12.22
CA GLU A 96 19.15 -8.32 13.22
C GLU A 96 17.78 -7.84 12.72
N VAL A 97 17.69 -7.37 11.47
CA VAL A 97 16.49 -6.77 10.87
C VAL A 97 15.93 -7.67 9.78
N PHE A 98 14.68 -8.10 9.95
CA PHE A 98 13.95 -8.83 8.92
C PHE A 98 13.52 -7.90 7.78
N PHE A 99 12.98 -6.73 8.14
CA PHE A 99 12.52 -5.74 7.17
C PHE A 99 12.68 -4.33 7.73
N ALA A 100 13.12 -3.40 6.88
CA ALA A 100 13.03 -1.98 7.18
C ALA A 100 12.69 -1.19 5.92
N GLU A 101 11.83 -0.19 6.07
CA GLU A 101 11.48 0.77 5.02
C GLU A 101 11.49 2.19 5.57
N TRP A 102 11.73 3.16 4.69
CA TRP A 102 11.64 4.57 5.02
C TRP A 102 10.56 5.24 4.19
N MET A 103 9.76 6.09 4.84
CA MET A 103 8.80 6.95 4.19
C MET A 103 8.98 8.39 4.69
N GLU A 104 8.93 9.37 3.79
CA GLU A 104 9.28 10.76 4.10
C GLU A 104 8.48 11.38 5.25
N ARG A 105 7.22 10.96 5.43
CA ARG A 105 6.36 11.42 6.53
C ARG A 105 6.41 10.57 7.78
N ASP A 106 6.60 9.27 7.64
CA ASP A 106 6.45 8.32 8.74
C ASP A 106 7.81 7.89 9.32
N GLY A 107 8.91 8.25 8.66
CA GLY A 107 10.27 7.93 9.07
C GLY A 107 10.66 6.50 8.75
N LEU A 108 11.64 5.99 9.50
CA LEU A 108 12.10 4.62 9.39
C LEU A 108 11.16 3.70 10.18
N TYR A 109 10.65 2.65 9.53
CA TYR A 109 9.94 1.56 10.17
C TYR A 109 10.82 0.30 10.16
N VAL A 110 10.94 -0.37 11.31
CA VAL A 110 11.84 -1.52 11.48
C VAL A 110 11.09 -2.71 12.07
N ILE A 111 11.21 -3.87 11.40
CA ILE A 111 10.80 -5.17 11.90
C ILE A 111 12.08 -5.96 12.23
N PRO A 112 12.38 -6.21 13.51
CA PRO A 112 13.51 -7.03 13.90
C PRO A 112 13.29 -8.50 13.50
N MET A 113 14.37 -9.24 13.29
CA MET A 113 14.30 -10.70 13.22
C MET A 113 13.77 -11.23 14.55
N LYS A 114 12.74 -12.07 14.50
CA LYS A 114 12.32 -12.83 15.68
C LYS A 114 13.40 -13.89 15.98
N PRO A 115 13.73 -14.12 17.26
CA PRO A 115 14.59 -15.24 17.65
C PRO A 115 13.96 -16.59 17.31
#